data_AF-A0A966DR90-F1
#
_entry.id   AF-A0A966DR90-F1
#
_cell.length_a   1.000
_cell.length_b   1.000
_cell.length_c   1.000
_cell.angle_alpha   90.00
_cell.angle_beta   90.00
_cell.angle_gamma   90.00
#
_symmetry.space_group_name_H-M   'P 1'
#
loop_
_entity.id
_entity.type
_entity.pdbx_description
1 polymer ?
#
loop_
_entity_poly.entity_id
_entity_poly.type
_entity_poly.pdbx_seq_one_letter_code
_entity_poly.pdbx_strand_id
1 'polypeptide(L)'
;MKKIYLLSLVLMTMFFSVNAQTTSYPWVIGTGVNFVDFIAPQLTFGKQLTETTWEGAEQGYPFGFYVSRYVAQGFALSMDFNTVYVPKQNIDKYVGESSYLTRLWNDGTWGRE
;
A
#
# COMPACT_ATOMS: atom_id res chain seq x y z
N MET A 1 11.65 30.13 -15.65
CA MET A 1 11.69 28.86 -16.42
C MET A 1 11.03 27.69 -15.68
N LYS A 2 11.48 27.29 -14.47
CA LYS A 2 10.89 26.15 -13.70
C LYS A 2 9.35 26.22 -13.52
N LYS A 3 8.79 27.42 -13.30
CA LYS A 3 7.35 27.65 -13.15
C LYS A 3 6.54 27.37 -14.43
N ILE A 4 7.12 27.60 -15.60
CA ILE A 4 6.46 27.36 -16.90
C ILE A 4 6.33 25.86 -17.15
N TYR A 5 7.40 25.09 -16.88
CA TYR A 5 7.34 23.62 -16.99
C TYR A 5 6.32 22.99 -16.05
N LEU A 6 6.23 23.49 -14.81
CA LEU A 6 5.22 23.01 -13.86
C LEU A 6 3.80 23.32 -14.34
N LEU A 7 3.57 24.53 -14.85
CA LEU A 7 2.27 24.91 -15.40
C LEU A 7 1.90 24.05 -16.62
N SER A 8 2.84 23.82 -17.55
CA SER A 8 2.64 22.95 -18.70
C SER A 8 2.35 21.50 -18.28
N LEU A 9 3.05 20.98 -17.25
CA LEU A 9 2.80 19.66 -16.70
C LEU A 9 1.38 19.55 -16.14
N VAL A 10 0.97 20.50 -15.29
CA VAL A 10 -0.38 20.52 -14.69
C VAL A 10 -1.45 20.58 -15.78
N LEU A 11 -1.28 21.44 -16.79
CA LEU A 11 -2.23 21.57 -17.89
C LEU A 11 -2.32 20.28 -18.73
N MET A 12 -1.19 19.62 -19.02
CA MET A 12 -1.20 18.30 -19.67
C MET A 12 -1.98 17.29 -18.82
N THR A 13 -1.67 17.16 -17.53
CA THR A 13 -2.33 16.19 -16.64
C THR A 13 -3.84 16.43 -16.55
N MET A 14 -4.28 17.70 -16.49
CA MET A 14 -5.71 18.03 -16.49
C MET A 14 -6.39 17.64 -17.82
N PHE A 15 -5.77 17.95 -18.97
CA PHE A 15 -6.35 17.62 -20.28
C PHE A 15 -6.48 16.11 -20.50
N PHE A 16 -5.47 15.32 -20.09
CA PHE A 16 -5.54 13.85 -20.15
C PHE A 16 -6.59 13.29 -19.19
N SER A 17 -6.71 13.86 -17.98
CA SER A 17 -7.70 13.41 -16.99
C SER A 17 -9.14 13.58 -17.47
N VAL A 18 -9.47 14.71 -18.11
CA VAL A 18 -10.82 14.96 -18.64
C VAL A 18 -11.19 13.96 -19.75
N ASN A 19 -10.26 13.62 -20.64
CA ASN A 19 -10.50 12.62 -21.70
C ASN A 19 -10.52 11.18 -21.16
N ALA A 20 -9.81 10.88 -20.08
CA ALA A 20 -9.83 9.57 -19.45
C ALA A 20 -11.17 9.25 -18.76
N GLN A 21 -11.98 10.25 -18.40
CA GLN A 21 -13.28 10.05 -17.75
C GLN A 21 -14.40 9.62 -18.72
N THR A 22 -14.21 9.78 -20.04
CA THR A 22 -15.23 9.48 -21.05
C THR A 22 -15.04 8.13 -21.73
N THR A 23 -13.94 7.41 -21.46
CA THR A 23 -13.70 6.06 -22.02
C THR A 23 -14.43 4.99 -21.21
N SER A 24 -14.93 3.95 -21.90
CA SER A 24 -15.53 2.77 -21.27
C SER A 24 -14.52 1.91 -20.51
N TYR A 25 -13.23 2.11 -20.77
CA TYR A 25 -12.13 1.33 -20.19
C TYR A 25 -11.03 2.26 -19.65
N PRO A 26 -11.32 3.09 -18.61
CA PRO A 26 -10.37 4.05 -18.12
C PRO A 26 -9.14 3.37 -17.51
N TRP A 27 -8.00 4.03 -17.71
CA TRP A 27 -6.81 3.80 -16.91
C TRP A 27 -6.87 4.70 -15.68
N VAL A 28 -6.62 4.12 -14.51
CA VAL A 28 -6.49 4.83 -13.25
C VAL A 28 -5.06 4.67 -12.80
N ILE A 29 -4.35 5.78 -12.64
CA ILE A 29 -2.99 5.80 -12.11
C ILE A 29 -3.04 6.65 -10.84
N GLY A 30 -2.52 6.13 -9.75
CA GLY A 30 -2.45 6.89 -8.51
C GLY A 30 -1.19 6.61 -7.73
N THR A 31 -0.88 7.57 -6.88
CA THR A 31 0.19 7.47 -5.88
C THR A 31 -0.41 7.72 -4.52
N GLY A 32 0.09 7.03 -3.51
CA GLY A 32 -0.40 7.16 -2.14
C GLY A 32 0.72 6.98 -1.14
N VAL A 33 0.35 7.14 0.12
CA VAL A 33 1.17 6.70 1.25
C VAL A 33 0.53 5.48 1.87
N ASN A 34 1.34 4.47 2.19
CA ASN A 34 0.84 3.22 2.76
C ASN A 34 1.41 2.99 4.15
N PHE A 35 0.63 3.36 5.16
CA PHE A 35 0.95 3.10 6.56
C PHE A 35 0.40 1.72 6.92
N VAL A 36 1.27 0.85 7.44
CA VAL A 36 0.88 -0.52 7.78
C VAL A 36 0.47 -0.58 9.24
N ASP A 37 -0.67 -1.24 9.50
CA ASP A 37 -1.10 -1.60 10.85
C ASP A 37 -0.56 -3.00 11.18
N PHE A 38 0.57 -3.03 11.85
CA PHE A 38 1.24 -4.28 12.22
C PHE A 38 0.57 -4.98 13.42
N ILE A 39 -0.33 -4.32 14.15
CA ILE A 39 -0.99 -4.85 15.35
C ILE A 39 -2.34 -5.48 14.99
N ALA A 40 -2.97 -5.06 13.89
CA ALA A 40 -4.25 -5.57 13.41
C ALA A 40 -4.42 -7.10 13.48
N PRO A 41 -3.43 -7.96 13.12
CA PRO A 41 -3.59 -9.42 13.20
C PRO A 41 -3.79 -9.96 14.63
N GLN A 42 -3.41 -9.21 15.65
CA GLN A 42 -3.52 -9.60 17.07
C GLN A 42 -4.81 -9.11 17.73
N LEU A 43 -5.51 -8.16 17.11
CA LEU A 43 -6.73 -7.59 17.63
C LEU A 43 -7.91 -8.53 17.39
N THR A 44 -8.81 -8.63 18.37
CA THR A 44 -10.09 -9.31 18.17
C THR A 44 -10.93 -8.55 17.15
N PHE A 45 -11.84 -9.25 16.46
CA PHE A 45 -12.68 -8.65 15.42
C PHE A 45 -13.37 -7.35 15.84
N GLY A 46 -13.91 -7.29 17.07
CA GLY A 46 -14.55 -6.07 17.59
C GLY A 46 -13.57 -4.91 17.79
N LYS A 47 -12.33 -5.20 18.19
CA LYS A 47 -11.29 -4.19 18.38
C LYS A 47 -10.72 -3.68 17.06
N GLN A 48 -10.61 -4.52 16.04
CA GLN A 48 -10.16 -4.09 14.70
C GLN A 48 -11.02 -2.98 14.10
N LEU A 49 -12.31 -2.89 14.48
CA LEU A 49 -13.22 -1.85 14.00
C LEU A 49 -13.09 -0.52 14.76
N THR A 50 -12.49 -0.54 15.95
CA THR A 50 -12.42 0.62 16.86
C THR A 50 -10.99 1.12 17.10
N GLU A 51 -10.01 0.23 16.96
CA GLU A 51 -8.60 0.48 17.17
C GLU A 51 -7.90 0.36 15.81
N THR A 52 -7.39 1.48 15.31
CA THR A 52 -6.50 1.48 14.15
C THR A 52 -5.16 2.06 14.57
N THR A 53 -4.13 1.23 14.52
CA THR A 53 -2.77 1.56 14.96
C THR A 53 -1.91 1.76 13.73
N TRP A 54 -2.11 2.89 13.07
CA TRP A 54 -1.28 3.31 11.94
C TRP A 54 0.11 3.65 12.45
N GLU A 55 1.08 2.78 12.20
CA GLU A 55 2.47 3.08 12.50
C GLU A 55 3.14 3.66 11.26
N GLY A 56 3.68 4.87 11.43
CA GLY A 56 4.54 5.52 10.45
C GLY A 56 5.77 4.65 10.16
N ALA A 57 6.28 4.71 8.93
CA ALA A 57 7.58 4.11 8.65
C ALA A 57 8.63 4.75 9.58
N GLU A 58 9.24 3.97 10.48
CA GLU A 58 10.34 4.46 11.34
C GLU A 58 11.53 4.93 10.50
N GLN A 59 11.67 4.36 9.29
CA GLN A 59 12.69 4.74 8.32
C GLN A 59 12.14 4.58 6.90
N GLY A 60 12.51 5.50 6.00
CA GLY A 60 12.03 5.53 4.63
C GLY A 60 10.66 6.18 4.48
N TYR A 61 10.26 6.45 3.23
CA TYR A 61 8.96 7.03 2.93
C TYR A 61 8.02 5.90 2.47
N PRO A 62 6.85 5.71 3.11
CA PRO A 62 5.92 4.65 2.73
C PRO A 62 5.20 5.05 1.44
N PHE A 63 5.82 4.82 0.30
CA PHE A 63 5.28 5.15 -1.01
C PHE A 63 4.46 3.99 -1.59
N GLY A 64 3.28 4.32 -2.12
CA GLY A 64 2.48 3.41 -2.93
C GLY A 64 2.28 3.98 -4.33
N PHE A 65 2.34 3.11 -5.33
CA PHE A 65 1.99 3.41 -6.71
C PHE A 65 1.09 2.32 -7.25
N TYR A 66 -0.05 2.70 -7.81
CA TYR A 66 -0.97 1.75 -8.41
C TYR A 66 -1.38 2.19 -9.80
N VAL A 67 -1.56 1.18 -10.66
CA VAL A 67 -2.12 1.32 -12.00
C VAL A 67 -3.25 0.32 -12.12
N SER A 68 -4.44 0.80 -12.46
CA SER A 68 -5.61 -0.02 -12.69
C SER A 68 -6.17 0.24 -14.08
N ARG A 69 -6.72 -0.80 -14.69
CA ARG A 69 -7.42 -0.73 -15.98
C ARG A 69 -8.74 -1.47 -15.87
N TYR A 70 -9.81 -0.80 -16.27
CA TYR A 70 -11.08 -1.47 -16.49
C TYR A 70 -10.96 -2.39 -17.71
N VAL A 71 -11.26 -3.67 -17.53
CA VAL A 71 -11.17 -4.69 -18.58
C VAL A 71 -12.55 -5.17 -19.04
N ALA A 72 -13.55 -5.07 -18.17
CA ALA A 72 -14.95 -5.33 -18.48
C ALA A 72 -15.86 -4.54 -17.51
N GLN A 73 -17.16 -4.48 -17.80
CA GLN A 73 -18.11 -3.84 -16.91
C GLN A 73 -18.12 -4.54 -15.54
N GLY A 74 -17.74 -3.82 -14.49
CA GLY A 74 -17.61 -4.37 -13.13
C GLY A 74 -16.27 -5.06 -12.84
N PHE A 75 -15.34 -5.15 -13.80
CA PHE A 75 -14.04 -5.78 -13.62
C PHE A 75 -12.89 -4.83 -13.95
N ALA A 76 -11.96 -4.69 -13.01
CA ALA A 76 -10.72 -3.97 -13.18
C ALA A 76 -9.52 -4.87 -12.84
N LEU A 77 -8.46 -4.74 -13.63
CA LEU A 77 -7.16 -5.32 -13.34
C LEU A 77 -6.29 -4.23 -12.71
N SER A 78 -5.79 -4.48 -11.51
CA SER A 78 -4.94 -3.55 -10.78
C SER A 78 -3.57 -4.16 -10.52
N MET A 79 -2.52 -3.37 -10.76
CA MET A 79 -1.16 -3.64 -10.32
C MET A 79 -0.81 -2.59 -9.28
N ASP A 80 -0.33 -3.04 -8.13
CA ASP A 80 -0.01 -2.19 -6.98
C ASP A 80 1.43 -2.48 -6.52
N PHE A 81 2.21 -1.42 -6.37
CA PHE A 81 3.58 -1.44 -5.88
C PHE A 81 3.65 -0.60 -4.60
N ASN A 82 3.99 -1.25 -3.49
CA ASN A 82 4.11 -0.61 -2.19
C ASN A 82 5.52 -0.79 -1.65
N THR A 83 6.12 0.30 -1.18
CA THR A 83 7.33 0.26 -0.37
C THR A 83 6.94 0.45 1.08
N VAL A 84 7.11 -0.60 1.88
CA VAL A 84 6.93 -0.54 3.33
C VAL A 84 8.25 -0.96 3.97
N TYR A 85 8.74 -0.15 4.89
CA TYR A 85 9.87 -0.52 5.72
C TYR A 85 9.37 -1.08 7.05
N VAL A 86 9.74 -2.33 7.34
CA VAL A 86 9.49 -2.95 8.65
C VAL A 86 10.79 -2.92 9.45
N PRO A 87 10.89 -2.09 10.50
CA PRO A 87 12.11 -1.99 11.30
C PRO A 87 12.40 -3.32 12.01
N LYS A 88 13.58 -3.90 11.74
CA LYS A 88 14.02 -5.16 12.37
C LYS A 88 14.11 -5.08 13.89
N GLN A 89 14.40 -3.90 14.43
CA GLN A 89 14.64 -3.67 15.85
C GLN A 89 13.35 -3.68 16.69
N ASN A 90 12.18 -3.60 16.06
CA ASN A 90 10.87 -3.57 16.71
C ASN A 90 9.91 -4.66 16.21
N ILE A 91 10.40 -5.71 15.53
CA ILE A 91 9.57 -6.86 15.17
C ILE A 91 8.89 -7.43 16.43
N ASP A 92 9.61 -7.54 17.55
CA ASP A 92 9.07 -8.07 18.81
C ASP A 92 7.88 -7.26 19.35
N LYS A 93 7.82 -5.94 19.08
CA LYS A 93 6.67 -5.07 19.41
C LYS A 93 5.40 -5.49 18.66
N TYR A 94 5.54 -5.95 17.41
CA TYR A 94 4.45 -6.38 16.53
C TYR A 94 4.21 -7.89 16.53
N VAL A 95 5.07 -8.64 17.21
CA VAL A 95 5.06 -10.11 17.29
C VAL A 95 4.54 -10.61 18.65
N GLY A 96 4.15 -9.68 19.55
CA GLY A 96 3.62 -9.94 20.89
C GLY A 96 3.03 -11.33 21.10
N GLU A 97 3.82 -12.20 21.73
CA GLU A 97 3.58 -13.60 22.13
C GLU A 97 2.45 -14.35 21.40
N SER A 98 2.44 -14.26 20.07
CA SER A 98 1.59 -15.14 19.27
C SER A 98 2.31 -16.47 19.16
N SER A 99 1.75 -17.50 19.80
CA SER A 99 2.20 -18.89 19.67
C SER A 99 2.39 -19.33 18.21
N TYR A 100 1.73 -18.64 17.27
CA TYR A 100 1.86 -18.79 15.83
C TYR A 100 3.19 -18.25 15.27
N LEU A 101 3.73 -17.14 15.77
CA LEU A 101 5.03 -16.59 15.35
C LEU A 101 6.19 -17.38 15.95
N THR A 102 6.06 -17.81 17.21
CA THR A 102 6.99 -18.77 17.82
C THR A 102 7.00 -20.10 17.05
N ARG A 103 5.84 -20.56 16.54
CA ARG A 103 5.77 -21.75 15.68
C ARG A 103 6.39 -21.52 14.31
N LEU A 104 6.15 -20.37 13.67
CA LEU A 104 6.74 -20.00 12.37
C LEU A 104 8.27 -19.86 12.41
N TRP A 105 8.84 -19.40 13.53
CA TRP A 105 10.29 -19.27 13.69
C TRP A 105 10.97 -20.53 14.26
N ASN A 106 10.26 -21.36 15.03
CA ASN A 106 10.78 -22.64 15.51
C ASN A 106 10.65 -23.79 14.49
N ASP A 107 9.76 -23.69 13.49
CA ASP A 107 9.78 -24.58 12.32
C ASP A 107 10.94 -24.15 11.41
N GLY A 108 12.14 -24.63 11.72
CA GLY A 108 13.38 -24.41 10.97
C GLY A 108 13.41 -24.98 9.54
N THR A 109 12.26 -25.09 8.87
CA THR A 109 12.09 -25.68 7.54
C THR A 109 11.45 -24.74 6.52
N TRP A 110 11.45 -23.43 6.75
CA TRP A 110 11.11 -22.46 5.71
C TRP A 110 12.38 -21.87 5.08
N GLY A 111 12.73 -22.34 3.88
CA GLY A 111 13.84 -21.81 3.08
C GLY A 111 14.99 -22.78 2.77
N ARG A 112 14.80 -24.09 3.00
CA ARG A 112 15.63 -25.14 2.39
C ARG A 112 14.73 -26.14 1.67
N GLU A 113 14.30 -25.77 0.47
CA GLU A 113 14.57 -26.51 -0.77
C GLU A 113 14.86 -25.50 -1.88
#